data_AF-A0AAN8M0R8-F1
#
_entry.id   AF-A0AAN8M0R8-F1
#
_cell.length_a   1.000
_cell.length_b   1.000
_cell.length_c   1.000
_cell.angle_alpha   90.00
_cell.angle_beta   90.00
_cell.angle_gamma   90.00
#
_symmetry.space_group_name_H-M   'P 1'
#
loop_
_entity.id
_entity.type
_entity.pdbx_description
1 polymer ?
#
loop_
_entity_poly.entity_id
_entity_poly.type
_entity_poly.pdbx_seq_one_letter_code
_entity_poly.pdbx_strand_id
1 'polypeptide(L)'
;MVGVFLLGTFLLYCVGQNQIQGVPQVCVSQPSCSACLRSPGCAWWCKHKDFLKSGESTERRCDTVESLRTRRCEQTDIINPQSELVFLKNNELSSNPDNVVQLKPQNLLFKLRVDQLLETIKKDWAGHIWARTSLSTLKNVTKKVRIGFGSFVDKGGSAAAVCQGVIGWNNVTRILVYTSDDTFHIAGDGRLAGIFEPHDGKCHLNGSGFYEGTKYDYPSVGQLTRVLADNNIQLIFAVTEDQCLLPTRSGMTGEISVLGVLKNDSSNVVQLISEAYNNLSSTMLLEHHGAPSGLDVTYRSHCTPGEGDNTPWQRRGDVHEHQAQPAG
;
A
#
# COMPACT_ATOMS: atom_id res chain seq x y z
N MET A 1 46.69 40.55 -23.55
CA MET A 1 45.56 41.14 -22.81
C MET A 1 44.36 40.18 -22.86
N VAL A 2 44.39 39.09 -22.11
CA VAL A 2 43.24 38.21 -21.87
C VAL A 2 43.47 37.61 -20.48
N GLY A 3 43.16 38.37 -19.43
CA GLY A 3 43.56 37.95 -18.07
C GLY A 3 43.04 38.79 -16.92
N VAL A 4 41.89 39.47 -17.07
CA VAL A 4 41.32 40.29 -15.99
C VAL A 4 39.79 40.13 -15.81
N PHE A 5 39.09 39.33 -16.62
CA PHE A 5 37.62 39.25 -16.54
C PHE A 5 37.02 38.04 -15.78
N LEU A 6 37.83 37.20 -15.13
CA LEU A 6 37.34 35.97 -14.45
C LEU A 6 37.29 36.03 -12.91
N LEU A 7 37.46 37.21 -12.30
CA LEU A 7 37.37 37.37 -10.83
C LEU A 7 36.11 38.11 -10.36
N GLY A 8 35.28 38.64 -11.28
CA GLY A 8 34.10 39.44 -10.96
C GLY A 8 32.76 38.71 -10.90
N THR A 9 32.68 37.46 -11.39
CA THR A 9 31.41 36.72 -11.51
C THR A 9 31.26 35.55 -10.54
N PHE A 10 32.27 35.28 -9.70
CA PHE A 10 32.23 34.19 -8.72
C PHE A 10 31.84 34.61 -7.29
N LEU A 11 31.60 35.92 -7.07
CA LEU A 11 31.25 36.49 -5.75
C LEU A 11 29.74 36.79 -5.55
N LEU A 12 28.87 36.37 -6.47
CA LEU A 12 27.41 36.57 -6.33
C LEU A 12 26.55 35.29 -6.34
N TYR A 13 27.16 34.12 -6.18
CA TYR A 13 26.43 32.84 -6.05
C TYR A 13 26.58 32.23 -4.65
N CYS A 14 26.49 33.07 -3.62
CA CYS A 14 26.09 32.63 -2.28
C CYS A 14 24.73 33.26 -1.95
N VAL A 15 23.74 33.03 -2.81
CA VAL A 15 22.34 33.12 -2.35
C VAL A 15 22.16 31.93 -1.42
N GLY A 16 22.13 32.24 -0.12
CA GLY A 16 21.91 31.25 0.92
C GLY A 16 20.68 30.41 0.59
N GLN A 17 20.81 29.10 0.73
CA GLN A 17 19.67 28.24 0.98
C GLN A 17 19.12 28.68 2.34
N ASN A 18 18.23 29.67 2.34
CA ASN A 18 17.30 29.85 3.44
C ASN A 18 16.49 28.55 3.47
N GLN A 19 16.77 27.73 4.47
CA GLN A 19 15.81 26.73 4.90
C GLN A 19 14.48 27.46 5.07
N ILE A 20 13.46 27.06 4.33
CA ILE A 20 12.08 27.43 4.64
C ILE A 20 11.78 26.69 5.94
N GLN A 21 12.23 27.25 7.07
CA GLN A 21 11.63 26.93 8.35
C GLN A 21 10.16 27.33 8.22
N GLY A 22 9.26 26.36 8.31
CA GLY A 22 7.83 26.59 8.28
C GLY A 22 7.49 27.76 9.20
N VAL A 23 6.65 28.68 8.70
CA VAL A 23 6.22 29.86 9.44
C VAL A 23 5.73 29.39 10.82
N PRO A 24 6.27 29.89 11.95
CA PRO A 24 5.76 29.54 13.26
C PRO A 24 4.29 29.93 13.30
N GLN A 25 3.41 28.92 13.40
CA GLN A 25 1.98 29.17 13.41
C GLN A 25 1.63 29.99 14.64
N VAL A 26 1.25 31.24 14.39
CA VAL A 26 0.87 32.20 15.44
C VAL A 26 -0.47 31.77 16.02
N CYS A 27 -0.55 31.66 17.35
CA CYS A 27 -1.80 31.32 18.02
C CYS A 27 -2.86 32.40 17.76
N VAL A 28 -3.97 32.00 17.14
CA VAL A 28 -5.19 32.79 17.02
C VAL A 28 -6.12 32.48 18.19
N SER A 29 -6.15 33.37 19.17
CA SER A 29 -7.02 33.22 20.35
C SER A 29 -8.49 33.03 19.98
N GLN A 30 -9.15 32.06 20.63
CA GLN A 30 -10.56 31.70 20.37
C GLN A 30 -11.43 31.87 21.61
N PRO A 31 -12.73 32.17 21.48
CA PRO A 31 -13.61 32.50 22.61
C PRO A 31 -14.03 31.30 23.47
N SER A 32 -13.79 30.06 23.01
CA SER A 32 -14.15 28.83 23.73
C SER A 32 -13.01 27.80 23.74
N CYS A 33 -12.99 26.94 24.76
CA CYS A 33 -12.00 25.86 24.88
C CYS A 33 -12.02 24.93 23.66
N SER A 34 -13.21 24.53 23.19
CA SER A 34 -13.34 23.64 22.03
C SER A 34 -12.82 24.25 20.73
N ALA A 35 -13.04 25.56 20.50
CA ALA A 35 -12.53 26.26 19.34
C ALA A 35 -11.01 26.46 19.43
N CYS A 36 -10.51 26.74 20.64
CA CYS A 36 -9.08 26.87 20.91
C CYS A 36 -8.32 25.59 20.57
N LEU A 37 -8.83 24.43 21.01
CA LEU A 37 -8.19 23.12 20.79
C LEU A 37 -8.20 22.66 19.32
N ARG A 38 -9.00 23.29 18.46
CA ARG A 38 -9.05 23.04 17.01
C ARG A 38 -8.25 24.08 16.21
N SER A 39 -7.71 25.09 16.87
CA SER A 39 -7.02 26.19 16.20
C SER A 39 -5.52 25.91 16.13
N PRO A 40 -4.91 25.99 14.94
CA PRO A 40 -3.49 25.75 14.78
C PRO A 40 -2.65 26.77 15.55
N GLY A 41 -1.54 26.33 16.14
CA GLY A 41 -0.65 27.20 16.92
C GLY A 41 -1.14 27.55 18.33
N CYS A 42 -2.41 27.28 18.68
CA CYS A 42 -2.94 27.45 20.03
C CYS A 42 -3.05 26.10 20.74
N ALA A 43 -2.15 25.85 21.69
CA ALA A 43 -2.09 24.54 22.33
C ALA A 43 -2.76 24.47 23.72
N TRP A 44 -3.31 25.55 24.27
CA TRP A 44 -3.64 25.58 25.70
C TRP A 44 -4.83 26.49 26.05
N TRP A 45 -5.70 26.01 26.95
CA TRP A 45 -6.83 26.77 27.50
C TRP A 45 -6.77 26.86 29.02
N CYS A 46 -6.85 28.08 29.58
CA CYS A 46 -6.89 28.26 31.03
C CYS A 46 -8.32 28.14 31.59
N LYS A 47 -8.58 27.12 32.43
CA LYS A 47 -9.87 26.89 33.10
C LYS A 47 -10.05 27.66 34.41
N HIS A 48 -8.99 28.28 34.93
CA HIS A 48 -8.99 28.98 36.21
C HIS A 48 -10.04 30.10 36.23
N LYS A 49 -10.88 30.18 37.27
CA LYS A 49 -12.03 31.11 37.30
C LYS A 49 -11.58 32.57 37.30
N ASP A 50 -10.59 32.92 38.13
CA ASP A 50 -10.13 34.31 38.34
C ASP A 50 -9.01 34.76 37.37
N PHE A 51 -8.88 34.07 36.23
CA PHE A 51 -7.83 34.35 35.26
C PHE A 51 -8.06 35.64 34.44
N LEU A 52 -9.32 35.96 34.15
CA LEU A 52 -9.68 37.16 33.36
C LEU A 52 -9.86 38.36 34.28
N LYS A 53 -9.30 39.50 33.91
CA LYS A 53 -9.58 40.77 34.59
C LYS A 53 -10.96 41.30 34.17
N SER A 54 -11.55 42.17 34.98
CA SER A 54 -12.84 42.80 34.66
C SER A 54 -12.76 43.50 33.29
N GLY A 55 -13.65 43.11 32.36
CA GLY A 55 -13.71 43.63 31.00
C GLY A 55 -12.82 42.91 29.97
N GLU A 56 -12.04 41.89 30.33
CA GLU A 56 -11.25 41.11 29.36
C GLU A 56 -12.11 40.08 28.60
N SER A 57 -11.85 39.94 27.30
CA SER A 57 -12.47 38.92 26.43
C SER A 57 -12.13 37.49 26.88
N THR A 58 -13.07 36.54 26.69
CA THR A 58 -12.83 35.11 26.97
C THR A 58 -11.77 34.50 26.07
N GLU A 59 -11.51 35.11 24.91
CA GLU A 59 -10.46 34.69 23.96
C GLU A 59 -9.08 34.64 24.60
N ARG A 60 -8.84 35.53 25.58
CA ARG A 60 -7.58 35.61 26.34
C ARG A 60 -7.24 34.33 27.10
N ARG A 61 -8.17 33.37 27.25
CA ARG A 61 -7.94 32.05 27.86
C ARG A 61 -7.27 31.06 26.91
N CYS A 62 -7.32 31.33 25.61
CA CYS A 62 -6.70 30.54 24.54
C CYS A 62 -5.38 31.17 24.12
N ASP A 63 -4.26 30.55 24.47
CA ASP A 63 -2.93 31.07 24.16
C ASP A 63 -1.86 29.96 24.22
N THR A 64 -0.58 30.31 24.02
CA THR A 64 0.57 29.45 24.27
C THR A 64 0.75 29.19 25.77
N VAL A 65 1.42 28.08 26.13
CA VAL A 65 1.65 27.75 27.54
C VAL A 65 2.52 28.79 28.24
N GLU A 66 3.48 29.37 27.53
CA GLU A 66 4.36 30.42 28.03
C GLU A 66 3.55 31.69 28.38
N SER A 67 2.63 32.10 27.51
CA SER A 67 1.76 33.27 27.74
C SER A 67 0.81 33.04 28.93
N LEU A 68 0.17 31.86 28.99
CA LEU A 68 -0.74 31.52 30.08
C LEU A 68 -0.04 31.47 31.44
N ARG A 69 1.18 30.90 31.50
CA ARG A 69 2.00 30.87 32.72
C ARG A 69 2.42 32.28 33.14
N THR A 70 2.80 33.13 32.20
CA THR A 70 3.13 34.55 32.48
C THR A 70 1.96 35.30 33.11
N ARG A 71 0.73 34.90 32.76
CA ARG A 71 -0.52 35.43 33.31
C ARG A 71 -1.02 34.67 34.55
N ARG A 72 -0.17 33.85 35.17
CA ARG A 72 -0.44 33.09 36.41
C ARG A 72 -1.56 32.05 36.27
N CYS A 73 -1.71 31.44 35.09
CA CYS A 73 -2.48 30.20 34.99
C CYS A 73 -1.60 29.02 35.44
N GLU A 74 -1.98 28.37 36.53
CA GLU A 74 -1.29 27.20 37.08
C GLU A 74 -1.38 25.99 36.14
N GLN A 75 -0.35 25.13 36.12
CA GLN A 75 -0.27 24.00 35.19
C GLN A 75 -1.48 23.05 35.29
N THR A 76 -2.05 22.87 36.48
CA THR A 76 -3.25 22.06 36.74
C THR A 76 -4.53 22.66 36.16
N ASP A 77 -4.51 23.97 35.90
CA ASP A 77 -5.59 24.74 35.30
C ASP A 77 -5.45 24.93 33.79
N ILE A 78 -4.33 24.50 33.20
CA ILE A 78 -4.13 24.52 31.78
C ILE A 78 -4.62 23.21 31.14
N ILE A 79 -5.63 23.32 30.29
CA ILE A 79 -6.19 22.20 29.52
C ILE A 79 -5.42 22.06 28.21
N ASN A 80 -4.82 20.89 28.02
CA ASN A 80 -4.17 20.50 26.78
C ASN A 80 -4.16 18.96 26.62
N PRO A 81 -5.18 18.40 25.96
CA PRO A 81 -5.21 16.98 25.61
C PRO A 81 -4.06 16.66 24.65
N GLN A 82 -3.31 15.60 24.95
CA GLN A 82 -2.26 15.08 24.09
C GLN A 82 -2.79 13.96 23.22
N SER A 83 -2.23 13.82 22.01
CA SER A 83 -2.44 12.64 21.19
C SER A 83 -1.91 11.39 21.91
N GLU A 84 -2.63 10.27 21.83
CA GLU A 84 -2.33 9.01 22.51
C GLU A 84 -2.39 7.84 21.52
N LEU A 85 -1.43 6.93 21.63
CA LEU A 85 -1.39 5.67 20.88
C LEU A 85 -1.59 4.49 21.85
N VAL A 86 -2.56 3.63 21.54
CA VAL A 86 -2.83 2.42 22.32
C VAL A 86 -2.71 1.19 21.42
N PHE A 87 -1.87 0.24 21.82
CA PHE A 87 -1.71 -1.04 21.13
C PHE A 87 -2.79 -2.01 21.60
N LEU A 88 -3.77 -2.30 20.74
CA LEU A 88 -4.83 -3.28 21.03
C LEU A 88 -4.37 -4.71 20.73
N LYS A 89 -3.52 -4.89 19.72
CA LYS A 89 -2.90 -6.18 19.38
C LYS A 89 -1.50 -5.95 18.78
N ASN A 90 -0.49 -6.52 19.43
CA ASN A 90 0.91 -6.39 19.05
C ASN A 90 1.67 -7.70 19.29
N ASN A 91 1.23 -8.77 18.62
CA ASN A 91 1.88 -10.06 18.68
C ASN A 91 3.22 -10.00 17.95
N GLU A 92 4.21 -10.73 18.48
CA GLU A 92 5.51 -10.87 17.83
C GLU A 92 5.40 -11.60 16.49
N LEU A 93 6.32 -11.28 15.58
CA LEU A 93 6.42 -11.94 14.29
C LEU A 93 6.71 -13.42 14.50
N SER A 94 6.00 -14.28 13.78
CA SER A 94 6.04 -15.73 13.97
C SER A 94 6.01 -16.46 12.64
N SER A 95 6.88 -17.46 12.54
CA SER A 95 7.02 -18.37 11.42
C SER A 95 6.35 -19.73 11.63
N ASN A 96 5.72 -19.93 12.79
CA ASN A 96 5.11 -21.22 13.11
C ASN A 96 3.88 -21.45 12.21
N PRO A 97 3.79 -22.57 11.45
CA PRO A 97 2.65 -22.88 10.59
C PRO A 97 1.28 -22.80 11.28
N ASP A 98 1.23 -23.13 12.57
CA ASP A 98 -0.02 -23.12 13.35
C ASP A 98 -0.41 -21.72 13.84
N ASN A 99 0.53 -20.76 13.86
CA ASN A 99 0.32 -19.40 14.32
C ASN A 99 1.29 -18.43 13.61
N VAL A 100 0.98 -18.14 12.35
CA VAL A 100 1.80 -17.28 11.48
C VAL A 100 1.45 -15.81 11.75
N VAL A 101 2.47 -15.00 12.05
CA VAL A 101 2.33 -13.55 12.27
C VAL A 101 3.36 -12.83 11.41
N GLN A 102 2.91 -12.15 10.36
CA GLN A 102 3.78 -11.52 9.36
C GLN A 102 3.87 -9.99 9.46
N LEU A 103 2.97 -9.36 10.21
CA LEU A 103 2.93 -7.91 10.41
C LEU A 103 2.73 -7.60 11.89
N LYS A 104 3.48 -6.65 12.44
CA LYS A 104 3.24 -6.09 13.77
C LYS A 104 3.43 -4.56 13.77
N PRO A 105 2.71 -3.81 14.61
CA PRO A 105 1.53 -4.20 15.38
C PRO A 105 0.30 -4.48 14.50
N GLN A 106 -0.65 -5.30 14.96
CA GLN A 106 -1.83 -5.70 14.18
C GLN A 106 -3.06 -4.83 14.42
N ASN A 107 -3.23 -4.30 15.64
CA ASN A 107 -4.37 -3.45 15.98
C ASN A 107 -3.95 -2.29 16.88
N LEU A 108 -4.34 -1.09 16.48
CA LEU A 108 -3.96 0.18 17.07
C LEU A 108 -5.19 1.05 17.26
N LEU A 109 -5.28 1.73 18.39
CA LEU A 109 -6.25 2.78 18.66
C LEU A 109 -5.51 4.11 18.79
N PHE A 110 -5.94 5.08 17.99
CA PHE A 110 -5.38 6.43 17.97
C PHE A 110 -6.37 7.40 18.60
N LYS A 111 -5.89 8.22 19.53
CA LYS A 111 -6.58 9.45 19.94
C LYS A 111 -5.73 10.60 19.45
N LEU A 112 -6.22 11.32 18.46
CA LEU A 112 -5.46 12.40 17.83
C LEU A 112 -6.01 13.75 18.30
N ARG A 113 -5.10 14.64 18.66
CA ARG A 113 -5.39 16.06 18.82
C ARG A 113 -5.17 16.77 17.48
N VAL A 114 -6.09 17.65 17.12
CA VAL A 114 -5.96 18.52 15.93
C VAL A 114 -4.64 19.29 16.02
N ASP A 115 -3.94 19.38 14.88
CA ASP A 115 -2.64 20.03 14.71
C ASP A 115 -1.48 19.47 15.54
N GLN A 116 -1.64 18.29 16.15
CA GLN A 116 -0.55 17.58 16.80
C GLN A 116 -0.12 16.36 15.99
N LEU A 117 1.12 16.38 15.54
CA LEU A 117 1.80 15.21 14.99
C LEU A 117 1.93 14.13 16.09
N LEU A 118 1.41 12.94 15.83
CA LEU A 118 1.69 11.76 16.64
C LEU A 118 3.09 11.23 16.30
N GLU A 119 3.79 10.68 17.29
CA GLU A 119 5.07 9.98 17.07
C GLU A 119 4.95 8.87 16.01
N THR A 120 6.02 8.71 15.23
CA THR A 120 6.12 7.74 14.13
C THR A 120 5.92 6.30 14.62
N ILE A 121 4.99 5.58 13.99
CA ILE A 121 4.75 4.17 14.30
C ILE A 121 5.60 3.29 13.38
N LYS A 122 6.38 2.40 14.00
CA LYS A 122 7.09 1.35 13.28
C LYS A 122 6.16 0.18 13.00
N LYS A 123 6.04 -0.17 11.73
CA LYS A 123 5.37 -1.39 11.25
C LYS A 123 6.46 -2.34 10.78
N ASP A 124 6.62 -3.45 11.49
CA ASP A 124 7.60 -4.47 11.15
C ASP A 124 6.93 -5.61 10.38
N TRP A 125 7.63 -6.10 9.36
CA TRP A 125 7.17 -7.18 8.50
C TRP A 125 8.23 -8.27 8.33
N ALA A 126 7.78 -9.52 8.16
CA ALA A 126 8.65 -10.66 7.91
C ALA A 126 8.40 -11.31 6.54
N GLY A 127 9.31 -11.08 5.59
CA GLY A 127 9.19 -11.58 4.21
C GLY A 127 9.80 -12.94 3.91
N HIS A 128 10.87 -13.30 4.59
CA HIS A 128 11.70 -14.45 4.20
C HIS A 128 11.19 -15.83 4.66
N ILE A 129 10.05 -15.89 5.36
CA ILE A 129 9.69 -17.06 6.16
C ILE A 129 9.25 -18.27 5.30
N TRP A 130 8.68 -18.05 4.11
CA TRP A 130 8.11 -19.14 3.29
C TRP A 130 8.99 -19.62 2.13
N ALA A 131 10.10 -18.95 1.83
CA ALA A 131 10.88 -19.23 0.63
C ALA A 131 11.57 -20.62 0.66
N ARG A 132 11.95 -21.12 1.84
CA ARG A 132 12.79 -22.32 1.95
C ARG A 132 12.01 -23.64 1.90
N THR A 133 10.74 -23.65 2.30
CA THR A 133 9.86 -24.83 2.34
C THR A 133 8.99 -24.99 1.07
N SER A 134 8.80 -23.91 0.31
CA SER A 134 7.87 -23.90 -0.83
C SER A 134 8.43 -24.58 -2.08
N LEU A 135 9.73 -24.45 -2.38
CA LEU A 135 10.33 -24.94 -3.64
C LEU A 135 10.29 -26.48 -3.83
N SER A 136 10.50 -27.25 -2.76
CA SER A 136 10.38 -28.72 -2.81
C SER A 136 8.94 -29.19 -2.88
N THR A 137 8.02 -28.45 -2.25
CA THR A 137 6.58 -28.70 -2.28
C THR A 137 5.97 -28.34 -3.63
N LEU A 138 6.38 -27.21 -4.22
CA LEU A 138 6.02 -26.76 -5.58
C LEU A 138 6.36 -27.81 -6.64
N LYS A 139 7.54 -28.45 -6.54
CA LYS A 139 7.94 -29.56 -7.42
C LYS A 139 7.04 -30.81 -7.31
N ASN A 140 6.36 -30.99 -6.18
CA ASN A 140 5.38 -32.07 -5.98
C ASN A 140 3.95 -31.64 -6.35
N VAL A 141 3.60 -30.36 -6.18
CA VAL A 141 2.32 -29.78 -6.59
C VAL A 141 2.22 -29.68 -8.11
N THR A 142 3.31 -29.35 -8.83
CA THR A 142 3.33 -29.37 -10.31
C THR A 142 3.03 -30.76 -10.88
N LYS A 143 3.28 -31.84 -10.15
CA LYS A 143 2.86 -33.20 -10.53
C LYS A 143 1.34 -33.44 -10.41
N LYS A 144 0.61 -32.56 -9.72
CA LYS A 144 -0.85 -32.59 -9.52
C LYS A 144 -1.59 -31.44 -10.23
N VAL A 145 -0.89 -30.61 -10.99
CA VAL A 145 -1.51 -29.51 -11.74
C VAL A 145 -2.37 -30.09 -12.86
N ARG A 146 -3.65 -29.70 -12.89
CA ARG A 146 -4.51 -29.90 -14.06
C ARG A 146 -4.25 -28.75 -15.03
N ILE A 147 -3.57 -29.05 -16.14
CA ILE A 147 -3.31 -28.10 -17.22
C ILE A 147 -4.51 -28.18 -18.17
N GLY A 148 -5.26 -27.09 -18.29
CA GLY A 148 -6.31 -26.94 -19.32
C GLY A 148 -5.70 -26.34 -20.59
N PHE A 149 -6.10 -26.82 -21.76
CA PHE A 149 -5.65 -26.33 -23.07
C PHE A 149 -6.87 -25.83 -23.90
N GLY A 150 -6.71 -24.73 -24.65
CA GLY A 150 -7.68 -24.23 -25.66
C GLY A 150 -8.23 -22.81 -25.38
N SER A 151 -8.96 -22.20 -26.34
CA SER A 151 -9.54 -20.83 -26.33
C SER A 151 -10.50 -20.49 -25.15
N PHE A 152 -10.60 -21.38 -24.17
CA PHE A 152 -11.36 -21.28 -22.94
C PHE A 152 -10.49 -20.87 -21.73
N VAL A 153 -9.17 -20.65 -21.90
CA VAL A 153 -8.27 -20.32 -20.79
C VAL A 153 -8.66 -19.00 -20.11
N ASP A 154 -9.18 -18.02 -20.85
CA ASP A 154 -9.48 -16.67 -20.33
C ASP A 154 -10.71 -16.64 -19.43
N LYS A 155 -11.76 -17.35 -19.84
CA LYS A 155 -12.96 -17.57 -19.01
C LYS A 155 -12.63 -18.48 -17.83
N GLY A 156 -11.75 -19.48 -18.04
CA GLY A 156 -11.24 -20.37 -16.99
C GLY A 156 -10.43 -19.64 -15.92
N GLY A 157 -9.61 -18.65 -16.30
CA GLY A 157 -8.80 -17.86 -15.36
C GLY A 157 -9.66 -17.04 -14.40
N SER A 158 -10.71 -16.38 -14.91
CA SER A 158 -11.68 -15.68 -14.06
C SER A 158 -12.46 -16.66 -13.17
N ALA A 159 -12.89 -17.80 -13.71
CA ALA A 159 -13.58 -18.83 -12.92
C ALA A 159 -12.69 -19.40 -11.80
N ALA A 160 -11.39 -19.62 -12.05
CA ALA A 160 -10.44 -20.08 -11.03
C ALA A 160 -10.27 -19.06 -9.89
N ALA A 161 -10.43 -17.77 -10.18
CA ALA A 161 -10.35 -16.72 -9.17
C ALA A 161 -11.65 -16.58 -8.35
N VAL A 162 -12.82 -16.76 -8.96
CA VAL A 162 -14.13 -16.59 -8.29
C VAL A 162 -14.60 -17.86 -7.57
N CYS A 163 -14.32 -19.05 -8.10
CA CYS A 163 -14.84 -20.33 -7.61
C CYS A 163 -14.07 -20.90 -6.41
N GLN A 164 -13.91 -20.12 -5.34
CA GLN A 164 -13.04 -20.47 -4.21
C GLN A 164 -13.27 -21.87 -3.63
N GLY A 165 -14.53 -22.24 -3.39
CA GLY A 165 -14.89 -23.53 -2.78
C GLY A 165 -14.67 -24.75 -3.68
N VAL A 166 -14.72 -24.56 -5.00
CA VAL A 166 -14.51 -25.65 -5.98
C VAL A 166 -13.01 -25.85 -6.25
N ILE A 167 -12.26 -24.75 -6.34
CA ILE A 167 -10.80 -24.81 -6.53
C ILE A 167 -10.10 -25.27 -5.24
N GLY A 168 -10.68 -24.96 -4.07
CA GLY A 168 -10.12 -25.36 -2.78
C GLY A 168 -9.00 -24.44 -2.30
N TRP A 169 -9.13 -23.13 -2.56
CA TRP A 169 -8.14 -22.16 -2.11
C TRP A 169 -8.12 -22.04 -0.58
N ASN A 170 -6.96 -22.26 0.03
CA ASN A 170 -6.74 -22.00 1.45
C ASN A 170 -6.62 -20.49 1.73
N ASN A 171 -6.72 -20.10 3.01
CA ASN A 171 -6.58 -18.71 3.46
C ASN A 171 -5.10 -18.30 3.60
N VAL A 172 -4.36 -18.38 2.50
CA VAL A 172 -2.93 -18.03 2.36
C VAL A 172 -2.74 -17.23 1.06
N THR A 173 -1.53 -16.73 0.79
CA THR A 173 -1.21 -16.15 -0.52
C THR A 173 -1.49 -17.15 -1.63
N ARG A 174 -2.31 -16.76 -2.62
CA ARG A 174 -2.72 -17.61 -3.74
C ARG A 174 -1.96 -17.21 -4.98
N ILE A 175 -1.47 -18.20 -5.73
CA ILE A 175 -0.72 -17.97 -6.97
C ILE A 175 -1.46 -18.68 -8.09
N LEU A 176 -1.83 -17.93 -9.11
CA LEU A 176 -2.43 -18.45 -10.33
C LEU A 176 -1.39 -18.36 -11.44
N VAL A 177 -1.02 -19.49 -12.04
CA VAL A 177 -0.10 -19.53 -13.18
C VAL A 177 -0.92 -19.71 -14.45
N TYR A 178 -0.85 -18.71 -15.33
CA TYR A 178 -1.44 -18.73 -16.66
C TYR A 178 -0.35 -19.06 -17.67
N THR A 179 -0.48 -20.20 -18.36
CA THR A 179 0.45 -20.61 -19.41
C THR A 179 -0.25 -20.62 -20.76
N SER A 180 0.26 -19.89 -21.76
CA SER A 180 -0.28 -19.89 -23.12
C SER A 180 0.80 -19.60 -24.16
N ASP A 181 0.72 -20.23 -25.31
CA ASP A 181 1.48 -19.91 -26.52
C ASP A 181 0.68 -19.06 -27.53
N ASP A 182 -0.56 -18.70 -27.18
CA ASP A 182 -1.49 -17.92 -28.01
C ASP A 182 -2.04 -16.68 -27.25
N THR A 183 -2.62 -15.77 -28.03
CA THR A 183 -3.33 -14.58 -27.58
C THR A 183 -4.51 -14.93 -26.67
N PHE A 184 -4.90 -13.99 -25.79
CA PHE A 184 -6.08 -14.12 -24.93
C PHE A 184 -7.21 -13.21 -25.41
N HIS A 185 -8.44 -13.65 -25.19
CA HIS A 185 -9.64 -12.87 -25.46
C HIS A 185 -10.02 -11.94 -24.31
N ILE A 186 -10.58 -10.78 -24.66
CA ILE A 186 -11.06 -9.77 -23.71
C ILE A 186 -12.52 -9.42 -23.98
N ALA A 187 -13.15 -8.74 -23.03
CA ALA A 187 -14.50 -8.20 -23.19
C ALA A 187 -14.65 -7.48 -24.55
N GLY A 188 -15.67 -7.88 -25.32
CA GLY A 188 -15.92 -7.46 -26.69
C GLY A 188 -15.70 -8.58 -27.71
N ASP A 189 -14.78 -9.51 -27.45
CA ASP A 189 -14.42 -10.57 -28.42
C ASP A 189 -15.53 -11.61 -28.58
N GLY A 190 -16.34 -11.85 -27.54
CA GLY A 190 -17.49 -12.76 -27.61
C GLY A 190 -18.57 -12.29 -28.57
N ARG A 191 -18.57 -11.00 -28.97
CA ARG A 191 -19.50 -10.46 -29.96
C ARG A 191 -19.41 -11.18 -31.31
N LEU A 192 -18.21 -11.63 -31.69
CA LEU A 192 -18.01 -12.40 -32.93
C LEU A 192 -18.68 -13.77 -32.89
N ALA A 193 -18.92 -14.32 -31.69
CA ALA A 193 -19.63 -15.57 -31.46
C ALA A 193 -21.11 -15.36 -31.11
N GLY A 194 -21.64 -14.13 -31.24
CA GLY A 194 -23.04 -13.80 -30.88
C GLY A 194 -23.29 -13.71 -29.38
N ILE A 195 -22.23 -13.55 -28.57
CA ILE A 195 -22.31 -13.39 -27.12
C ILE A 195 -22.22 -11.90 -26.80
N PHE A 196 -23.30 -11.32 -26.29
CA PHE A 196 -23.41 -9.88 -26.01
C PHE A 196 -23.47 -9.55 -24.52
N GLU A 197 -23.74 -10.55 -23.68
CA GLU A 197 -23.93 -10.35 -22.25
C GLU A 197 -22.57 -10.18 -21.55
N PRO A 198 -22.29 -9.07 -20.86
CA PRO A 198 -21.01 -8.88 -20.17
C PRO A 198 -20.77 -9.95 -19.10
N HIS A 199 -19.50 -10.22 -18.81
CA HIS A 199 -19.13 -11.13 -17.72
C HIS A 199 -19.66 -10.64 -16.37
N ASP A 200 -20.38 -11.52 -15.65
CA ASP A 200 -21.08 -11.17 -14.40
C ASP A 200 -20.22 -11.31 -13.13
N GLY A 201 -18.98 -11.79 -13.27
CA GLY A 201 -18.01 -11.94 -12.17
C GLY A 201 -18.37 -13.04 -11.18
N LYS A 202 -19.25 -13.99 -11.54
CA LYS A 202 -19.69 -15.07 -10.67
C LYS A 202 -19.08 -16.42 -11.09
N CYS A 203 -19.16 -17.38 -10.17
CA CYS A 203 -18.70 -18.74 -10.41
C CYS A 203 -19.73 -19.51 -11.25
N HIS A 204 -19.32 -19.97 -12.44
CA HIS A 204 -20.14 -20.78 -13.35
C HIS A 204 -19.45 -22.10 -13.72
N LEU A 205 -18.93 -22.81 -12.70
CA LEU A 205 -18.40 -24.16 -12.90
C LEU A 205 -19.51 -25.19 -12.67
N ASN A 206 -19.55 -26.20 -13.53
CA ASN A 206 -20.45 -27.33 -13.38
C ASN A 206 -19.91 -28.38 -12.40
N GLY A 207 -20.67 -29.44 -12.17
CA GLY A 207 -20.29 -30.53 -11.26
C GLY A 207 -19.01 -31.28 -11.65
N SER A 208 -18.54 -31.16 -12.91
CA SER A 208 -17.27 -31.73 -13.38
C SER A 208 -16.11 -30.73 -13.39
N GLY A 209 -16.34 -29.48 -12.96
CA GLY A 209 -15.33 -28.42 -12.85
C GLY A 209 -15.03 -27.71 -14.17
N PHE A 210 -15.90 -27.85 -15.18
CA PHE A 210 -15.81 -27.11 -16.43
C PHE A 210 -16.68 -25.85 -16.38
N TYR A 211 -16.22 -24.81 -17.06
CA TYR A 211 -16.94 -23.54 -17.14
C TYR A 211 -18.12 -23.64 -18.11
N GLU A 212 -19.34 -23.39 -17.60
CA GLU A 212 -20.61 -23.43 -18.36
C GLU A 212 -21.11 -22.02 -18.76
N GLY A 213 -20.22 -21.04 -18.90
CA GLY A 213 -20.59 -19.66 -19.25
C GLY A 213 -20.46 -19.33 -20.75
N THR A 214 -21.10 -20.11 -21.63
CA THR A 214 -21.27 -19.69 -23.04
C THR A 214 -22.23 -18.51 -23.19
N LYS A 215 -22.97 -18.18 -22.12
CA LYS A 215 -23.89 -17.04 -22.04
C LYS A 215 -23.18 -15.69 -21.94
N TYR A 216 -22.04 -15.64 -21.27
CA TYR A 216 -21.34 -14.39 -20.95
C TYR A 216 -20.09 -14.22 -21.80
N ASP A 217 -19.80 -12.97 -22.13
CA ASP A 217 -18.59 -12.54 -22.82
C ASP A 217 -17.34 -12.77 -21.94
N TYR A 218 -16.16 -12.59 -22.51
CA TYR A 218 -14.90 -12.61 -21.77
C TYR A 218 -14.86 -11.47 -20.73
N PRO A 219 -14.18 -11.67 -19.59
CA PRO A 219 -13.99 -10.61 -18.61
C PRO A 219 -13.14 -9.47 -19.19
N SER A 220 -13.37 -8.25 -18.71
CA SER A 220 -12.45 -7.15 -19.00
C SER A 220 -11.18 -7.25 -18.14
N VAL A 221 -10.09 -6.60 -18.58
CA VAL A 221 -8.85 -6.48 -17.80
C VAL A 221 -9.13 -5.96 -16.39
N GLY A 222 -9.93 -4.89 -16.28
CA GLY A 222 -10.26 -4.28 -14.98
C GLY A 222 -11.09 -5.19 -14.07
N GLN A 223 -12.02 -5.97 -14.64
CA GLN A 223 -12.78 -6.98 -13.89
C GLN A 223 -11.85 -8.07 -13.34
N LEU A 224 -10.95 -8.58 -14.17
CA LEU A 224 -10.00 -9.61 -13.77
C LEU A 224 -9.06 -9.09 -12.67
N THR A 225 -8.46 -7.91 -12.84
CA THR A 225 -7.57 -7.30 -11.83
C THR A 225 -8.27 -7.12 -10.49
N ARG A 226 -9.54 -6.67 -10.51
CA ARG A 226 -10.35 -6.51 -9.30
C ARG A 226 -10.60 -7.84 -8.61
N VAL A 227 -11.03 -8.86 -9.35
CA VAL A 227 -11.29 -10.18 -8.78
C VAL A 227 -10.01 -10.78 -8.20
N LEU A 228 -8.87 -10.66 -8.88
CA LEU A 228 -7.59 -11.15 -8.36
C LEU A 228 -7.20 -10.44 -7.06
N ALA A 229 -7.34 -9.11 -6.99
CA ALA A 229 -7.06 -8.32 -5.80
C ALA A 229 -8.00 -8.68 -4.63
N ASP A 230 -9.32 -8.67 -4.86
CA ASP A 230 -10.35 -8.98 -3.86
C ASP A 230 -10.21 -10.40 -3.28
N ASN A 231 -9.57 -11.32 -4.03
CA ASN A 231 -9.36 -12.71 -3.64
C ASN A 231 -7.92 -13.03 -3.21
N ASN A 232 -7.04 -12.03 -3.10
CA ASN A 232 -5.61 -12.18 -2.75
C ASN A 232 -4.85 -13.17 -3.66
N ILE A 233 -5.13 -13.13 -4.96
CA ILE A 233 -4.50 -13.99 -5.97
C ILE A 233 -3.47 -13.17 -6.77
N GLN A 234 -2.23 -13.64 -6.77
CA GLN A 234 -1.16 -13.14 -7.63
C GLN A 234 -1.12 -13.95 -8.92
N LEU A 235 -1.18 -13.25 -10.05
CA LEU A 235 -1.19 -13.89 -11.38
C LEU A 235 0.22 -13.93 -11.97
N ILE A 236 0.64 -15.07 -12.49
CA ILE A 236 1.89 -15.23 -13.24
C ILE A 236 1.55 -15.59 -14.67
N PHE A 237 1.84 -14.70 -15.62
CA PHE A 237 1.78 -14.98 -17.04
C PHE A 237 3.08 -15.67 -17.47
N ALA A 238 3.02 -16.93 -17.88
CA ALA A 238 4.12 -17.64 -18.50
C ALA A 238 3.76 -17.91 -19.97
N VAL A 239 4.13 -16.99 -20.85
CA VAL A 239 3.76 -17.02 -22.27
C VAL A 239 4.98 -17.11 -23.17
N THR A 240 4.82 -17.65 -24.38
CA THR A 240 5.92 -17.71 -25.36
C THR A 240 6.40 -16.31 -25.75
N GLU A 241 7.63 -16.23 -26.26
CA GLU A 241 8.29 -14.97 -26.60
C GLU A 241 7.44 -14.10 -27.54
N ASP A 242 6.80 -14.73 -28.53
CA ASP A 242 5.94 -14.07 -29.52
C ASP A 242 4.69 -13.43 -28.91
N GLN A 243 4.25 -13.87 -27.72
CA GLN A 243 3.04 -13.40 -27.04
C GLN A 243 3.33 -12.45 -25.86
N CYS A 244 4.61 -12.16 -25.57
CA CYS A 244 5.05 -11.35 -24.44
C CYS A 244 4.51 -9.90 -24.46
N LEU A 245 4.23 -9.37 -25.65
CA LEU A 245 3.77 -7.99 -25.82
C LEU A 245 2.32 -7.76 -25.38
N LEU A 246 1.46 -8.78 -25.41
CA LEU A 246 0.02 -8.60 -25.16
C LEU A 246 -0.33 -8.34 -23.68
N PRO A 247 0.19 -9.11 -22.71
CA PRO A 247 0.00 -8.80 -21.29
C PRO A 247 0.55 -7.41 -20.92
N THR A 248 1.70 -7.06 -21.51
CA THR A 248 2.38 -5.79 -21.27
C THR A 248 1.57 -4.59 -21.77
N ARG A 249 1.02 -4.67 -22.99
CA ARG A 249 0.23 -3.59 -23.59
C ARG A 249 -1.17 -3.45 -23.02
N SER A 250 -1.72 -4.52 -22.46
CA SER A 250 -3.05 -4.52 -21.85
C SER A 250 -3.08 -3.87 -20.47
N GLY A 251 -1.93 -3.48 -19.92
CA GLY A 251 -1.82 -2.97 -18.55
C GLY A 251 -2.07 -4.04 -17.48
N MET A 252 -2.02 -5.32 -17.87
CA MET A 252 -2.17 -6.44 -16.95
C MET A 252 -0.90 -6.67 -16.15
N THR A 253 0.27 -6.33 -16.69
CA THR A 253 1.57 -6.42 -16.00
C THR A 253 1.77 -5.28 -15.01
N GLY A 254 2.09 -5.58 -13.75
CA GLY A 254 2.22 -4.57 -12.70
C GLY A 254 2.12 -5.15 -11.29
N GLU A 255 1.56 -4.39 -10.34
CA GLU A 255 1.54 -4.70 -8.90
C GLU A 255 0.91 -6.06 -8.54
N ILE A 256 0.04 -6.61 -9.40
CA ILE A 256 -0.74 -7.84 -9.12
C ILE A 256 -0.33 -9.00 -10.04
N SER A 257 0.48 -8.76 -11.09
CA SER A 257 0.90 -9.84 -12.00
C SER A 257 2.34 -9.74 -12.49
N VAL A 258 2.97 -10.91 -12.64
CA VAL A 258 4.34 -11.07 -13.14
C VAL A 258 4.31 -11.74 -14.50
N LEU A 259 5.12 -11.24 -15.44
CA LEU A 259 5.30 -11.84 -16.77
C LEU A 259 6.61 -12.60 -16.83
N GLY A 260 6.58 -13.81 -17.40
CA GLY A 260 7.72 -14.68 -17.65
C GLY A 260 7.64 -15.28 -19.06
N VAL A 261 8.81 -15.40 -19.71
CA VAL A 261 8.90 -15.97 -21.06
C VAL A 261 9.03 -17.49 -20.99
N LEU A 262 8.00 -18.20 -21.45
CA LEU A 262 7.92 -19.64 -21.52
C LEU A 262 8.63 -20.14 -22.80
N LYS A 263 9.50 -21.14 -22.66
CA LYS A 263 10.07 -21.83 -23.82
C LYS A 263 9.01 -22.67 -24.52
N ASN A 264 9.16 -22.92 -25.82
CA ASN A 264 8.23 -23.73 -26.61
C ASN A 264 8.07 -25.16 -26.07
N ASP A 265 9.07 -25.70 -25.38
CA ASP A 265 9.02 -27.02 -24.73
C ASP A 265 8.54 -26.96 -23.26
N SER A 266 8.17 -25.76 -22.78
CA SER A 266 7.78 -25.47 -21.39
C SER A 266 8.81 -25.90 -20.33
N SER A 267 10.05 -26.19 -20.72
CA SER A 267 11.08 -26.76 -19.82
C SER A 267 11.46 -25.82 -18.68
N ASN A 268 11.26 -24.51 -18.84
CA ASN A 268 11.59 -23.49 -17.85
C ASN A 268 10.39 -23.08 -16.96
N VAL A 269 9.21 -23.70 -17.09
CA VAL A 269 8.01 -23.27 -16.33
C VAL A 269 8.21 -23.30 -14.81
N VAL A 270 8.90 -24.30 -14.28
CA VAL A 270 9.18 -24.42 -12.84
C VAL A 270 10.14 -23.30 -12.37
N GLN A 271 11.11 -22.96 -13.21
CA GLN A 271 12.04 -21.87 -12.94
C GLN A 271 11.31 -20.52 -12.93
N LEU A 272 10.45 -20.27 -13.93
CA LEU A 272 9.64 -19.05 -14.01
C LEU A 272 8.75 -18.87 -12.77
N ILE A 273 8.07 -19.93 -12.35
CA ILE A 273 7.23 -19.89 -11.14
C ILE A 273 8.09 -19.60 -9.90
N SER A 274 9.27 -20.22 -9.79
CA SER A 274 10.17 -19.98 -8.66
C SER A 274 10.69 -18.54 -8.64
N GLU A 275 11.07 -17.99 -9.78
CA GLU A 275 11.57 -16.62 -9.90
C GLU A 275 10.47 -15.60 -9.62
N ALA A 276 9.29 -15.79 -10.20
CA ALA A 276 8.11 -14.96 -9.94
C ALA A 276 7.70 -15.02 -8.47
N TYR A 277 7.68 -16.22 -7.87
CA TYR A 277 7.43 -16.38 -6.44
C TYR A 277 8.45 -15.63 -5.58
N ASN A 278 9.74 -15.79 -5.87
CA ASN A 278 10.79 -15.10 -5.12
C ASN A 278 10.65 -13.58 -5.25
N ASN A 279 10.40 -13.07 -6.45
CA ASN A 279 10.18 -11.64 -6.71
C ASN A 279 8.95 -11.12 -5.95
N LEU A 280 7.82 -11.83 -6.01
CA LEU A 280 6.59 -11.49 -5.29
C LEU A 280 6.78 -11.54 -3.77
N SER A 281 7.45 -12.57 -3.25
CA SER A 281 7.74 -12.70 -1.82
C SER A 281 8.73 -11.66 -1.30
N SER A 282 9.51 -11.03 -2.18
CA SER A 282 10.48 -10.00 -1.82
C SER A 282 9.91 -8.57 -1.82
N THR A 283 8.69 -8.39 -2.34
CA THR A 283 8.05 -7.07 -2.45
C THR A 283 6.88 -6.96 -1.48
N MET A 284 6.83 -5.87 -0.69
CA MET A 284 5.70 -5.56 0.18
C MET A 284 5.07 -4.24 -0.26
N LEU A 285 3.78 -4.26 -0.57
CA LEU A 285 2.96 -3.07 -0.82
C LEU A 285 2.04 -2.84 0.38
N LEU A 286 2.08 -1.64 0.96
CA LEU A 286 1.14 -1.20 1.99
C LEU A 286 0.11 -0.27 1.37
N GLU A 287 -1.16 -0.66 1.46
CA GLU A 287 -2.30 0.17 1.10
C GLU A 287 -3.11 0.53 2.34
N HIS A 288 -3.76 1.69 2.31
CA HIS A 288 -4.76 2.07 3.30
C HIS A 288 -6.08 2.40 2.64
N HIS A 289 -7.16 2.04 3.32
CA HIS A 289 -8.51 2.30 2.87
C HIS A 289 -9.32 2.97 3.97
N GLY A 290 -10.27 3.83 3.58
CA GLY A 290 -11.24 4.40 4.51
C GLY A 290 -10.68 5.39 5.53
N ALA A 291 -9.60 6.10 5.20
CA ALA A 291 -9.14 7.21 6.03
C ALA A 291 -10.24 8.32 6.08
N PRO A 292 -10.65 8.79 7.26
CA PRO A 292 -11.64 9.85 7.37
C PRO A 292 -11.10 11.19 6.83
N SER A 293 -12.01 12.05 6.37
CA SER A 293 -11.65 13.40 5.92
C SER A 293 -10.95 14.18 7.03
N GLY A 294 -9.82 14.82 6.70
CA GLY A 294 -8.99 15.59 7.65
C GLY A 294 -7.86 14.78 8.29
N LEU A 295 -7.76 13.47 8.03
CA LEU A 295 -6.60 12.66 8.40
C LEU A 295 -5.64 12.50 7.21
N ASP A 296 -4.43 13.01 7.35
CA ASP A 296 -3.33 12.72 6.42
C ASP A 296 -2.48 11.55 6.93
N VAL A 297 -2.10 10.66 6.02
CA VAL A 297 -1.33 9.45 6.36
C VAL A 297 -0.13 9.36 5.43
N THR A 298 1.07 9.42 6.01
CA THR A 298 2.33 9.34 5.28
C THR A 298 3.09 8.06 5.68
N TYR A 299 3.79 7.46 4.71
CA TYR A 299 4.52 6.20 4.88
C TYR A 299 6.01 6.40 4.63
N ARG A 300 6.85 5.79 5.48
CA ARG A 300 8.30 5.74 5.28
C ARG A 300 8.79 4.30 5.34
N SER A 301 9.44 3.84 4.28
CA SER A 301 10.04 2.50 4.22
C SER A 301 11.51 2.54 4.63
N HIS A 302 11.91 1.61 5.49
CA HIS A 302 13.31 1.32 5.80
C HIS A 302 13.62 -0.12 5.41
N CYS A 303 14.24 -0.30 4.24
CA CYS A 303 14.65 -1.61 3.74
C CYS A 303 16.13 -1.84 4.04
N THR A 304 16.49 -2.99 4.63
CA THR A 304 17.88 -3.41 4.76
C THR A 304 18.35 -4.06 3.45
N PRO A 305 19.49 -3.66 2.86
CA PRO A 305 20.09 -4.38 1.75
C PRO A 305 20.41 -5.83 2.16
N GLY A 306 20.23 -6.78 1.25
CA GLY A 306 20.63 -8.16 1.47
C GLY A 306 22.16 -8.30 1.55
N GLU A 307 22.63 -9.21 2.40
CA GLU A 307 24.05 -9.54 2.54
C GLU A 307 24.57 -10.12 1.19
N GLY A 308 25.40 -9.34 0.47
CA GLY A 308 25.97 -9.71 -0.83
C GLY A 308 25.44 -8.94 -2.05
N ASP A 309 24.52 -7.98 -1.87
CA ASP A 309 24.02 -7.15 -2.98
C ASP A 309 24.90 -5.90 -3.19
N ASN A 310 25.86 -5.99 -4.12
CA ASN A 310 26.72 -4.86 -4.54
C ASN A 310 26.12 -4.08 -5.71
N THR A 311 24.79 -4.01 -5.85
CA THR A 311 24.15 -3.23 -6.91
C THR A 311 23.74 -1.83 -6.42
N PRO A 312 24.11 -0.73 -7.11
CA PRO A 312 23.71 0.64 -6.77
C PRO A 312 22.26 0.98 -7.17
N TRP A 313 21.38 -0.02 -7.34
CA TRP A 313 20.03 0.22 -7.82
C TRP A 313 19.06 0.32 -6.65
N GLN A 314 18.93 1.54 -6.12
CA GLN A 314 17.76 2.00 -5.38
C GLN A 314 16.49 1.65 -6.17
N ARG A 315 15.58 0.88 -5.57
CA ARG A 315 14.23 0.66 -6.13
C ARG A 315 13.18 1.37 -5.29
N ARG A 316 12.61 2.40 -5.92
CA ARG A 316 11.34 3.11 -5.68
C ARG A 316 10.79 3.12 -4.25
N GLY A 317 11.00 4.28 -3.65
CA GLY A 317 10.50 4.78 -2.36
C GLY A 317 11.47 5.79 -1.77
N ASP A 318 12.29 6.44 -2.61
CA ASP A 318 13.44 7.22 -2.18
C ASP A 318 13.00 8.42 -1.34
N VAL A 319 13.24 8.24 -0.03
CA VAL A 319 13.54 9.20 1.01
C VAL A 319 13.23 10.65 0.63
N HIS A 320 12.03 11.09 0.93
CA HIS A 320 11.84 12.44 1.43
C HIS A 320 11.23 12.38 2.83
N GLU A 321 11.62 13.33 3.65
CA GLU A 321 11.26 13.47 5.05
C GLU A 321 9.73 13.43 5.21
N HIS A 322 9.20 12.66 6.15
CA HIS A 322 7.75 12.49 6.32
C HIS A 322 7.30 12.82 7.73
N GLN A 323 6.35 13.74 7.79
CA GLN A 323 5.59 14.22 8.93
C GLN A 323 4.11 14.07 8.54
N ALA A 324 3.26 13.62 9.45
CA ALA A 324 1.80 13.66 9.26
C ALA A 324 1.27 15.02 9.75
N GLN A 325 0.56 15.75 8.89
CA GLN A 325 -0.08 17.01 9.27
C GLN A 325 -1.58 16.92 8.96
N PRO A 326 -2.47 17.48 9.79
CA PRO A 326 -3.84 17.69 9.35
C PRO A 326 -3.83 18.67 8.15
N ALA A 327 -4.71 18.43 7.18
CA ALA A 327 -4.95 19.42 6.12
C ALA A 327 -5.59 20.67 6.73
N GLY A 328 -4.99 21.83 6.46
CA GLY A 328 -5.46 23.14 6.95
C GLY A 328 -6.81 23.58 6.40
#